data_AF-A0AAE0I6Z0-F1
#
_entry.id   AF-A0AAE0I6Z0-F1
#
_cell.length_a   1.000
_cell.length_b   1.000
_cell.length_c   1.000
_cell.angle_alpha   90.00
_cell.angle_beta   90.00
_cell.angle_gamma   90.00
#
_symmetry.space_group_name_H-M   'P 1'
#
loop_
_entity.id
_entity.type
_entity.pdbx_description
1 polymer ?
#
loop_
_entity_poly.entity_id
_entity_poly.type
_entity_poly.pdbx_seq_one_letter_code
_entity_poly.pdbx_strand_id
1 'polypeptide(L)'
;MSNASGAAQRTSIQPAIISPSLQLRPPHEPYRPTSENLVHIEFLHPGYADSENLLLILPAFDAKGIHHETARIACCILANCAWHGFLSLLPDGPRVPAGPDDVLTAPAYYFCVPDDPKYAVVPSFEHFRFPSQLPPSWHDNAQAPILSASPGVEICRLTCSSLPLETAHIIPAKDVDWWQENRMYKYARQPSASMDTHCLDNYLRLRKDVHTLWDAHRFAFVPKQGAWVTHVLEVGVTDELQALYHNLQLQPLQGVRREYLFARFAIAILDKPMFARQPGKGPRRLVWVETGAEEPGVKELSAQQCRAIFGPGARTKSSSRSPNKSPSKRTRTDGDEEDGCECDDSEDEPWFEAGVLVCDCAEEDEPERGRSRKRRRCDTVEQLHAEALRTHIPSLSHSVLSLRDDESPLPNQPTTGSKYQEPDGERQKAMSASIAPGHMVPES
;
A
#
# COMPACT_ATOMS: atom_id res chain seq x y z
N MET A 1 80.98 -11.00 -49.02
CA MET A 1 79.93 -10.62 -49.97
C MET A 1 78.91 -11.76 -49.97
N SER A 2 77.87 -11.66 -49.15
CA SER A 2 76.47 -11.30 -49.53
C SER A 2 75.84 -12.37 -50.43
N ASN A 3 74.65 -12.94 -50.21
CA ASN A 3 73.63 -12.81 -49.17
C ASN A 3 72.74 -14.06 -49.26
N ALA A 4 72.24 -14.52 -48.12
CA ALA A 4 71.15 -15.49 -48.05
C ALA A 4 69.82 -14.85 -48.46
N SER A 5 68.93 -15.60 -49.12
CA SER A 5 67.53 -15.22 -49.26
C SER A 5 66.65 -16.47 -49.18
N GLY A 6 66.26 -16.81 -47.95
CA GLY A 6 65.14 -17.71 -47.68
C GLY A 6 63.85 -16.91 -47.82
N ALA A 7 63.06 -17.21 -48.84
CA ALA A 7 61.73 -16.63 -49.01
C ALA A 7 60.75 -17.36 -48.08
N ALA A 8 60.56 -16.81 -46.89
CA ALA A 8 59.46 -17.20 -46.01
C ALA A 8 58.13 -16.82 -46.68
N GLN A 9 57.32 -17.81 -47.06
CA GLN A 9 55.92 -17.60 -47.41
C GLN A 9 55.20 -17.10 -46.15
N ARG A 10 54.99 -15.78 -46.06
CA ARG A 10 54.00 -15.18 -45.16
C ARG A 10 52.63 -15.67 -45.62
N THR A 11 52.12 -16.73 -45.02
CA THR A 11 50.68 -16.98 -44.97
C THR A 11 50.04 -15.78 -44.31
N SER A 12 49.44 -14.91 -45.11
CA SER A 12 48.55 -13.86 -44.64
C SER A 12 47.35 -14.56 -44.00
N ILE A 13 47.37 -14.68 -42.68
CA ILE A 13 46.17 -14.98 -41.91
C ILE A 13 45.31 -13.74 -42.05
N GLN A 14 44.39 -13.74 -43.02
CA GLN A 14 43.31 -12.77 -43.02
C GLN A 14 42.50 -13.04 -41.75
N PRO A 15 42.29 -12.05 -40.86
CA PRO A 15 41.37 -12.23 -39.77
C PRO A 15 40.01 -12.51 -40.41
N ALA A 16 39.46 -13.70 -40.15
CA ALA A 16 38.08 -13.99 -40.50
C ALA A 16 37.23 -12.97 -39.75
N ILE A 17 36.77 -11.93 -40.45
CA ILE A 17 35.77 -11.01 -39.93
C ILE A 17 34.47 -11.81 -39.92
N ILE A 18 34.28 -12.60 -38.86
CA ILE A 18 32.98 -13.13 -38.50
C ILE A 18 32.20 -11.90 -38.05
N SER A 19 31.59 -11.18 -38.98
CA SER A 19 30.69 -10.07 -38.63
C SER A 19 29.57 -10.67 -37.79
N PRO A 20 29.53 -10.46 -36.46
CA PRO A 20 28.47 -11.03 -35.66
C PRO A 20 27.18 -10.36 -36.13
N SER A 21 26.27 -11.14 -36.70
CA SER A 21 24.96 -10.62 -37.14
C SER A 21 24.31 -9.93 -35.96
N LEU A 22 23.91 -8.66 -36.12
CA LEU A 22 23.20 -7.90 -35.11
C LEU A 22 21.91 -8.64 -34.73
N GLN A 23 21.80 -9.07 -33.47
CA GLN A 23 20.59 -9.69 -32.95
C GLN A 23 19.73 -8.63 -32.29
N LEU A 24 18.75 -8.11 -33.03
CA LEU A 24 17.73 -7.23 -32.48
C LEU A 24 16.77 -8.06 -31.61
N ARG A 25 16.40 -7.53 -30.45
CA ARG A 25 15.31 -8.09 -29.64
C ARG A 25 13.97 -7.73 -30.28
N PRO A 26 12.97 -8.64 -30.26
CA PRO A 26 11.63 -8.29 -30.72
C PRO A 26 11.06 -7.16 -29.83
N PRO A 27 10.12 -6.34 -30.37
CA PRO A 27 9.36 -5.40 -29.56
C PRO A 27 8.72 -6.10 -28.36
N HIS A 28 8.64 -5.39 -27.23
CA HIS A 28 7.89 -5.89 -26.07
C HIS A 28 6.43 -6.05 -26.45
N GLU A 29 5.84 -7.20 -26.12
CA GLU A 29 4.42 -7.39 -26.23
C GLU A 29 3.70 -6.51 -25.20
N PRO A 30 2.57 -5.86 -25.56
CA PRO A 30 1.75 -5.17 -24.58
C PRO A 30 1.32 -6.12 -23.48
N TYR A 31 1.33 -5.65 -22.24
CA TYR A 31 0.80 -6.41 -21.11
C TYR A 31 -0.65 -6.81 -21.39
N ARG A 32 -0.97 -8.09 -21.23
CA ARG A 32 -2.32 -8.63 -21.42
C ARG A 32 -2.85 -9.06 -20.06
N PRO A 33 -3.92 -8.42 -19.57
CA PRO A 33 -4.48 -8.76 -18.28
C PRO A 33 -5.02 -10.18 -18.28
N THR A 34 -4.84 -10.87 -17.16
CA THR A 34 -5.51 -12.14 -16.93
C THR A 34 -7.00 -11.85 -16.78
N SER A 35 -7.86 -12.49 -17.58
CA SER A 35 -9.32 -12.29 -17.55
C SER A 35 -9.96 -12.94 -16.32
N GLU A 36 -9.38 -12.76 -15.14
CA GLU A 36 -9.98 -13.18 -13.89
C GLU A 36 -10.92 -12.09 -13.40
N ASN A 37 -12.15 -12.48 -13.01
CA ASN A 37 -13.07 -11.57 -12.36
C ASN A 37 -12.40 -11.05 -11.09
N LEU A 38 -12.16 -9.75 -11.05
CA LEU A 38 -11.58 -9.08 -9.90
C LEU A 38 -12.54 -9.20 -8.71
N VAL A 39 -12.16 -10.00 -7.72
CA VAL A 39 -12.90 -10.17 -6.48
C VAL A 39 -12.38 -9.16 -5.46
N HIS A 40 -13.30 -8.58 -4.71
CA HIS A 40 -13.01 -7.72 -3.58
C HIS A 40 -13.66 -8.29 -2.32
N ILE A 41 -13.10 -7.92 -1.18
CA ILE A 41 -13.62 -8.29 0.14
C ILE A 41 -14.01 -7.02 0.87
N GLU A 42 -15.22 -7.00 1.39
CA GLU A 42 -15.77 -5.91 2.17
C GLU A 42 -15.50 -6.10 3.67
N PHE A 43 -15.06 -5.04 4.33
CA PHE A 43 -14.91 -5.02 5.78
C PHE A 43 -15.94 -4.07 6.37
N LEU A 44 -16.74 -4.60 7.30
CA LEU A 44 -17.96 -3.98 7.79
C LEU A 44 -17.87 -3.66 9.28
N HIS A 45 -18.59 -2.61 9.69
CA HIS A 45 -18.74 -2.18 11.06
C HIS A 45 -19.98 -2.85 11.68
N PRO A 46 -19.89 -3.53 12.84
CA PRO A 46 -21.02 -4.25 13.42
C PRO A 46 -22.16 -3.34 13.95
N GLY A 47 -21.83 -2.18 14.54
CA GLY A 47 -22.82 -1.26 15.12
C GLY A 47 -23.55 -0.31 14.16
N TYR A 48 -23.44 -0.50 12.85
CA TYR A 48 -24.09 0.34 11.82
C TYR A 48 -24.97 -0.51 10.90
N ALA A 49 -26.02 0.11 10.34
CA ALA A 49 -26.90 -0.55 9.37
C ALA A 49 -26.15 -0.93 8.09
N ASP A 50 -26.61 -1.97 7.40
CA ASP A 50 -25.95 -2.52 6.20
C ASP A 50 -25.70 -1.51 5.07
N SER A 51 -26.51 -0.45 4.98
CA SER A 51 -26.29 0.63 4.00
C SER A 51 -25.19 1.61 4.38
N GLU A 52 -24.67 1.56 5.61
CA GLU A 52 -23.82 2.61 6.21
C GLU A 52 -22.60 2.05 6.98
N ASN A 53 -22.39 0.73 6.94
CA ASN A 53 -21.41 0.03 7.76
C ASN A 53 -20.08 -0.30 7.06
N LEU A 54 -19.86 0.10 5.82
CA LEU A 54 -18.62 -0.23 5.10
C LEU A 54 -17.44 0.57 5.66
N LEU A 55 -16.44 -0.14 6.17
CA LEU A 55 -15.18 0.44 6.63
C LEU A 55 -14.21 0.61 5.47
N LEU A 56 -14.01 -0.47 4.72
CA LEU A 56 -12.95 -0.61 3.72
C LEU A 56 -13.32 -1.71 2.73
N ILE A 57 -12.86 -1.56 1.49
CA ILE A 57 -12.86 -2.62 0.47
C ILE A 57 -11.41 -2.89 0.10
N LEU A 58 -10.99 -4.16 0.13
CA LEU A 58 -9.66 -4.57 -0.32
C LEU A 58 -9.75 -5.61 -1.43
N PRO A 59 -8.80 -5.62 -2.38
CA PRO A 59 -8.76 -6.62 -3.44
C PRO A 59 -8.37 -8.00 -2.91
N ALA A 60 -8.98 -9.04 -3.48
CA ALA A 60 -8.76 -10.43 -3.08
C ALA A 60 -7.66 -11.12 -3.91
N PHE A 61 -6.45 -10.57 -3.84
CA PHE A 61 -5.31 -11.01 -4.67
C PHE A 61 -4.55 -12.24 -4.13
N ASP A 62 -4.85 -12.68 -2.91
CA ASP A 62 -4.27 -13.88 -2.29
C ASP A 62 -5.12 -15.11 -2.69
N ALA A 63 -5.01 -15.58 -3.95
CA ALA A 63 -5.78 -16.73 -4.47
C ALA A 63 -7.31 -16.59 -4.31
N LYS A 64 -7.88 -15.46 -4.76
CA LYS A 64 -9.29 -15.06 -4.56
C LYS A 64 -9.65 -14.76 -3.10
N GLY A 65 -8.66 -14.55 -2.25
CA GLY A 65 -8.83 -14.12 -0.87
C GLY A 65 -7.87 -13.01 -0.47
N ILE A 66 -7.77 -12.76 0.83
CA ILE A 66 -6.85 -11.79 1.40
C ILE A 66 -6.19 -12.35 2.66
N HIS A 67 -4.91 -12.06 2.84
CA HIS A 67 -4.16 -12.40 4.04
C HIS A 67 -4.80 -11.85 5.32
N HIS A 68 -5.15 -12.73 6.25
CA HIS A 68 -5.94 -12.45 7.43
C HIS A 68 -5.35 -11.31 8.28
N GLU A 69 -4.07 -11.41 8.67
CA GLU A 69 -3.48 -10.40 9.56
C GLU A 69 -3.36 -9.03 8.88
N THR A 70 -3.09 -8.98 7.58
CA THR A 70 -3.05 -7.70 6.84
C THR A 70 -4.42 -7.02 6.85
N ALA A 71 -5.49 -7.78 6.56
CA ALA A 71 -6.85 -7.28 6.60
C ALA A 71 -7.26 -6.84 8.01
N ARG A 72 -6.93 -7.64 9.02
CA ARG A 72 -7.22 -7.33 10.43
C ARG A 72 -6.54 -6.05 10.88
N ILE A 73 -5.25 -5.87 10.58
CA ILE A 73 -4.50 -4.66 10.94
C ILE A 73 -5.05 -3.42 10.21
N ALA A 74 -5.45 -3.53 8.95
CA ALA A 74 -6.13 -2.44 8.25
C ALA A 74 -7.42 -2.01 8.96
N CYS A 75 -8.23 -2.97 9.42
CA CYS A 75 -9.43 -2.66 10.21
C CYS A 75 -9.10 -2.08 11.59
N CYS A 76 -8.06 -2.59 12.26
CA CYS A 76 -7.59 -2.03 13.53
C CYS A 76 -7.18 -0.56 13.38
N ILE A 77 -6.50 -0.18 12.28
CA ILE A 77 -6.12 1.22 12.01
C ILE A 77 -7.37 2.10 11.94
N LEU A 78 -8.41 1.66 11.22
CA LEU A 78 -9.69 2.36 11.13
C LEU A 78 -10.41 2.42 12.49
N ALA A 79 -10.26 1.40 13.33
CA ALA A 79 -10.79 1.35 14.69
C ALA A 79 -9.82 1.91 15.75
N ASN A 80 -9.04 2.94 15.39
CA ASN A 80 -8.12 3.64 16.30
C ASN A 80 -7.10 2.71 17.00
N CYS A 81 -6.47 1.83 16.24
CA CYS A 81 -5.50 0.86 16.74
C CYS A 81 -6.06 -0.14 17.78
N ALA A 82 -7.33 -0.53 17.68
CA ALA A 82 -7.93 -1.56 18.52
C ALA A 82 -7.37 -2.97 18.24
N TRP A 83 -6.16 -3.27 18.73
CA TRP A 83 -5.42 -4.51 18.42
C TRP A 83 -6.10 -5.80 18.88
N HIS A 84 -6.99 -5.71 19.86
CA HIS A 84 -7.78 -6.84 20.38
C HIS A 84 -9.00 -7.15 19.52
N GLY A 85 -9.33 -6.28 18.55
CA GLY A 85 -10.40 -6.50 17.59
C GLY A 85 -10.14 -7.68 16.66
N PHE A 86 -11.21 -8.23 16.10
CA PHE A 86 -11.20 -9.47 15.34
C PHE A 86 -12.19 -9.49 14.19
N LEU A 87 -11.98 -10.38 13.24
CA LEU A 87 -12.87 -10.57 12.10
C LEU A 87 -13.90 -11.66 12.39
N SER A 88 -15.14 -11.42 12.01
CA SER A 88 -16.30 -12.30 12.17
C SER A 88 -17.12 -12.33 10.87
N LEU A 89 -17.87 -13.41 10.66
CA LEU A 89 -18.84 -13.50 9.55
C LEU A 89 -20.20 -12.86 9.91
N LEU A 90 -20.44 -12.58 11.19
CA LEU A 90 -21.67 -11.97 11.71
C LEU A 90 -21.34 -10.79 12.64
N PRO A 91 -22.18 -9.76 12.76
CA PRO A 91 -21.91 -8.57 13.58
C PRO A 91 -21.58 -8.87 15.06
N ASP A 92 -22.24 -9.88 15.62
CA ASP A 92 -22.12 -10.38 16.99
C ASP A 92 -21.58 -11.83 17.03
N GLY A 93 -20.99 -12.27 15.92
CA GLY A 93 -20.52 -13.64 15.75
C GLY A 93 -19.18 -13.92 16.43
N PRO A 94 -18.80 -15.21 16.47
CA PRO A 94 -17.49 -15.61 16.95
C PRO A 94 -16.39 -15.15 15.97
N ARG A 95 -15.16 -15.06 16.49
CA ARG A 95 -13.96 -14.88 15.68
C ARG A 95 -13.88 -15.97 14.59
N VAL A 96 -13.54 -15.57 13.37
CA VAL A 96 -13.24 -16.51 12.29
C VAL A 96 -12.11 -17.45 12.73
N PRO A 97 -12.25 -18.78 12.57
CA PRO A 97 -11.24 -19.75 12.97
C PRO A 97 -10.08 -19.80 11.95
N ALA A 98 -9.39 -18.67 11.78
CA ALA A 98 -8.24 -18.49 10.90
C ALA A 98 -7.02 -18.01 11.71
N GLY A 99 -5.86 -18.57 11.38
CA GLY A 99 -4.56 -18.09 11.84
C GLY A 99 -4.17 -16.75 11.20
N PRO A 100 -3.15 -16.07 11.73
CA PRO A 100 -2.70 -14.77 11.22
C PRO A 100 -2.24 -14.82 9.76
N ASP A 101 -1.61 -15.91 9.34
CA ASP A 101 -1.10 -16.10 7.98
C ASP A 101 -2.08 -16.81 7.02
N ASP A 102 -3.29 -17.12 7.47
CA ASP A 102 -4.32 -17.74 6.64
C ASP A 102 -4.94 -16.74 5.66
N VAL A 103 -5.62 -17.27 4.65
CA VAL A 103 -6.31 -16.50 3.62
C VAL A 103 -7.81 -16.49 3.86
N LEU A 104 -8.38 -15.30 3.94
CA LEU A 104 -9.81 -15.04 4.05
C LEU A 104 -10.45 -14.98 2.66
N THR A 105 -11.51 -15.76 2.45
CA THR A 105 -12.15 -15.96 1.13
C THR A 105 -13.63 -15.60 1.09
N ALA A 106 -14.25 -15.29 2.24
CA ALA A 106 -15.62 -14.83 2.25
C ALA A 106 -15.72 -13.43 1.62
N PRO A 107 -16.86 -13.08 1.00
CA PRO A 107 -17.01 -11.78 0.33
C PRO A 107 -17.03 -10.60 1.29
N ALA A 108 -17.39 -10.83 2.56
CA ALA A 108 -17.45 -9.80 3.57
C ALA A 108 -17.12 -10.32 4.96
N TYR A 109 -16.58 -9.44 5.79
CA TYR A 109 -16.28 -9.69 7.21
C TYR A 109 -16.66 -8.49 8.06
N TYR A 110 -17.20 -8.72 9.25
CA TYR A 110 -17.37 -7.69 10.26
C TYR A 110 -16.09 -7.59 11.10
N PHE A 111 -15.62 -6.37 11.35
CA PHE A 111 -14.56 -6.12 12.32
C PHE A 111 -15.18 -5.79 13.68
N CYS A 112 -15.07 -6.73 14.62
CA CYS A 112 -15.67 -6.63 15.94
C CYS A 112 -14.61 -6.18 16.95
N VAL A 113 -14.95 -5.17 17.76
CA VAL A 113 -14.16 -4.74 18.91
C VAL A 113 -14.92 -5.18 20.17
N PRO A 114 -14.35 -6.10 20.99
CA PRO A 114 -14.93 -6.46 22.28
C PRO A 114 -15.33 -5.24 23.11
N ASP A 115 -16.49 -5.30 23.76
CA ASP A 115 -17.03 -4.27 24.66
C ASP A 115 -17.36 -2.90 24.02
N ASP A 116 -17.07 -2.69 22.73
CA ASP A 116 -17.46 -1.49 21.97
C ASP A 116 -18.09 -1.87 20.61
N PRO A 117 -19.36 -2.33 20.60
CA PRO A 117 -20.02 -2.79 19.38
C PRO A 117 -20.21 -1.68 18.33
N LYS A 118 -20.10 -0.41 18.72
CA LYS A 118 -20.26 0.76 17.85
C LYS A 118 -19.07 1.70 17.96
N TYR A 119 -17.84 1.18 17.92
CA TYR A 119 -16.61 1.94 18.08
C TYR A 119 -16.49 3.15 17.14
N ALA A 120 -15.65 4.12 17.53
CA ALA A 120 -15.38 5.30 16.71
C ALA A 120 -14.37 4.96 15.59
N VAL A 121 -14.61 5.48 14.39
CA VAL A 121 -13.76 5.24 13.21
C VAL A 121 -12.83 6.43 12.95
N VAL A 122 -11.55 6.17 12.67
CA VAL A 122 -10.58 7.18 12.26
C VAL A 122 -10.91 7.64 10.83
N PRO A 123 -11.26 8.93 10.64
CA PRO A 123 -11.80 9.38 9.36
C PRO A 123 -10.75 9.84 8.34
N SER A 124 -9.50 10.06 8.72
CA SER A 124 -8.39 10.35 7.79
C SER A 124 -7.05 10.27 8.53
N PHE A 125 -5.94 10.33 7.78
CA PHE A 125 -4.60 10.30 8.38
C PHE A 125 -4.32 11.50 9.29
N GLU A 126 -4.86 12.70 8.99
CA GLU A 126 -4.75 13.88 9.88
C GLU A 126 -5.36 13.63 11.27
N HIS A 127 -6.36 12.75 11.38
CA HIS A 127 -7.04 12.41 12.64
C HIS A 127 -6.47 11.14 13.29
N PHE A 128 -5.45 10.53 12.70
CA PHE A 128 -4.84 9.31 13.19
C PHE A 128 -3.78 9.62 14.24
N ARG A 129 -3.88 9.01 15.43
CA ARG A 129 -2.79 9.03 16.41
C ARG A 129 -1.96 7.76 16.27
N PHE A 130 -0.64 7.94 16.15
CA PHE A 130 0.29 6.82 16.06
C PHE A 130 0.28 6.06 17.39
N PRO A 131 0.12 4.73 17.36
CA PRO A 131 0.01 3.93 18.56
C PRO A 131 1.33 3.91 19.35
N SER A 132 1.24 3.77 20.66
CA SER A 132 2.41 3.58 21.52
C SER A 132 3.06 2.21 21.33
N GLN A 133 2.28 1.21 20.90
CA GLN A 133 2.72 -0.16 20.62
C GLN A 133 2.16 -0.62 19.27
N LEU A 134 3.03 -1.20 18.45
CA LEU A 134 2.64 -1.84 17.20
C LEU A 134 1.91 -3.16 17.48
N PRO A 135 1.16 -3.72 16.50
CA PRO A 135 0.65 -5.08 16.62
C PRO A 135 1.80 -6.10 16.66
N PRO A 136 1.59 -7.30 17.27
CA PRO A 136 2.63 -8.32 17.41
C PRO A 136 3.31 -8.74 16.10
N SER A 137 2.57 -8.78 14.99
CA SER A 137 3.05 -9.08 13.65
C SER A 137 4.09 -8.07 13.13
N TRP A 138 4.18 -6.89 13.75
CA TRP A 138 5.09 -5.80 13.41
C TRP A 138 6.20 -5.56 14.45
N HIS A 139 6.41 -6.44 15.45
CA HIS A 139 7.45 -6.27 16.49
C HIS A 139 8.88 -6.68 16.06
N ASP A 140 9.91 -6.30 16.83
CA ASP A 140 11.33 -6.65 16.56
C ASP A 140 11.61 -8.16 16.51
N ASN A 141 10.84 -8.94 17.26
CA ASN A 141 10.89 -10.41 17.21
C ASN A 141 9.99 -11.00 16.11
N ALA A 142 9.33 -10.17 15.29
CA ALA A 142 8.64 -10.65 14.12
C ALA A 142 9.67 -11.24 13.16
N GLN A 143 9.32 -12.35 12.53
CA GLN A 143 10.21 -13.14 11.68
C GLN A 143 10.75 -12.38 10.44
N ALA A 144 10.31 -11.13 10.21
CA ALA A 144 10.72 -10.24 9.12
C ALA A 144 11.74 -9.17 9.59
N PRO A 145 13.06 -9.49 9.67
CA PRO A 145 14.06 -8.57 10.18
C PRO A 145 14.31 -7.39 9.23
N ILE A 146 14.63 -6.23 9.81
CA ILE A 146 15.21 -5.09 9.10
C ILE A 146 16.68 -5.02 9.51
N LEU A 147 17.58 -4.97 8.51
CA LEU A 147 19.01 -4.96 8.74
C LEU A 147 19.49 -3.54 9.10
N SER A 148 20.62 -3.46 9.79
CA SER A 148 21.34 -2.19 9.94
C SER A 148 21.77 -1.65 8.58
N ALA A 149 21.87 -0.32 8.46
CA ALA A 149 22.30 0.31 7.22
C ALA A 149 23.70 -0.19 6.81
N SER A 150 23.81 -0.77 5.62
CA SER A 150 25.08 -1.11 4.99
C SER A 150 25.39 -0.10 3.88
N PRO A 151 26.57 0.53 3.86
CA PRO A 151 26.96 1.41 2.76
C PRO A 151 26.97 0.67 1.41
N GLY A 152 26.54 1.33 0.34
CA GLY A 152 26.88 0.92 -1.04
C GLY A 152 25.86 0.06 -1.80
N VAL A 153 24.65 -0.17 -1.28
CA VAL A 153 23.62 -0.92 -2.03
C VAL A 153 22.63 0.06 -2.71
N GLU A 154 23.00 0.52 -3.90
CA GLU A 154 22.20 1.37 -4.79
C GLU A 154 21.29 0.52 -5.70
N ILE A 155 20.30 -0.14 -5.11
CA ILE A 155 19.25 -0.87 -5.84
C ILE A 155 17.87 -0.50 -5.32
N CYS A 156 16.87 -0.66 -6.17
CA CYS A 156 15.48 -0.60 -5.77
C CYS A 156 15.16 -1.75 -4.81
N ARG A 157 14.59 -1.44 -3.63
CA ARG A 157 14.25 -2.45 -2.61
C ARG A 157 13.14 -3.42 -3.02
N LEU A 158 12.34 -3.05 -4.02
CA LEU A 158 11.31 -3.91 -4.60
C LEU A 158 11.83 -4.74 -5.77
N THR A 159 12.46 -4.10 -6.75
CA THR A 159 12.77 -4.74 -8.06
C THR A 159 14.20 -5.24 -8.18
N CYS A 160 15.07 -4.99 -7.19
CA CYS A 160 16.51 -5.23 -7.25
C CYS A 160 17.22 -4.54 -8.44
N SER A 161 16.55 -3.59 -9.10
CA SER A 161 17.05 -2.87 -10.26
C SER A 161 17.99 -1.74 -9.86
N SER A 162 19.04 -1.49 -10.64
CA SER A 162 19.89 -0.29 -10.58
C SER A 162 19.49 0.80 -11.61
N LEU A 163 18.51 0.52 -12.47
CA LEU A 163 17.88 1.50 -13.37
C LEU A 163 17.26 2.66 -12.55
N PRO A 164 17.03 3.85 -13.16
CA PRO A 164 16.92 5.12 -12.46
C PRO A 164 16.19 5.04 -11.11
N LEU A 165 16.96 5.33 -10.07
CA LEU A 165 16.57 5.22 -8.67
C LEU A 165 16.28 6.59 -8.07
N GLU A 166 15.26 6.63 -7.22
CA GLU A 166 14.87 7.79 -6.44
C GLU A 166 14.81 7.45 -4.95
N THR A 167 15.00 8.48 -4.13
CA THR A 167 14.84 8.38 -2.68
C THR A 167 13.39 8.71 -2.36
N ALA A 168 12.66 7.71 -1.86
CA ALA A 168 11.26 7.81 -1.49
C ALA A 168 11.12 7.99 0.02
N HIS A 169 10.37 9.01 0.43
CA HIS A 169 9.91 9.14 1.81
C HIS A 169 8.97 7.99 2.17
N ILE A 170 9.15 7.39 3.35
CA ILE A 170 8.19 6.43 3.89
C ILE A 170 6.97 7.18 4.41
N ILE A 171 7.18 8.06 5.38
CA ILE A 171 6.21 9.08 5.80
C ILE A 171 6.48 10.33 4.94
N PRO A 172 5.52 10.78 4.10
CA PRO A 172 5.72 11.90 3.18
C PRO A 172 6.12 13.20 3.86
N ALA A 173 6.90 14.02 3.15
CA ALA A 173 7.36 15.31 3.66
C ALA A 173 6.22 16.29 4.01
N LYS A 174 5.07 16.20 3.31
CA LYS A 174 3.89 17.02 3.57
C LYS A 174 3.26 16.77 4.96
N ASP A 175 3.56 15.62 5.58
CA ASP A 175 2.94 15.18 6.83
C ASP A 175 3.83 15.52 8.06
N VAL A 176 4.65 16.58 7.97
CA VAL A 176 5.58 17.00 9.03
C VAL A 176 4.88 17.41 10.33
N ASP A 177 3.69 18.02 10.25
CA ASP A 177 2.93 18.39 11.44
C ASP A 177 2.46 17.13 12.18
N TRP A 178 1.92 16.16 11.44
CA TRP A 178 1.54 14.86 11.99
C TRP A 178 2.75 14.12 12.60
N TRP A 179 3.92 14.21 11.96
CA TRP A 179 5.17 13.66 12.48
C TRP A 179 5.54 14.25 13.85
N GLN A 180 5.43 15.58 14.01
CA GLN A 180 5.71 16.25 15.29
C GLN A 180 4.74 15.82 16.38
N GLU A 181 3.45 15.90 16.09
CA GLU A 181 2.40 15.64 17.07
C GLU A 181 2.47 14.20 17.60
N ASN A 182 2.80 13.26 16.73
CA ASN A 182 2.97 11.84 17.09
C ASN A 182 4.39 11.49 17.57
N ARG A 183 5.26 12.50 17.68
CA ARG A 183 6.66 12.38 18.14
C ARG A 183 7.43 11.29 17.40
N MET A 184 7.25 11.20 16.08
CA MET A 184 7.82 10.13 15.26
C MET A 184 9.36 10.15 15.22
N TYR A 185 9.95 11.32 15.52
CA TYR A 185 11.39 11.49 15.71
C TYR A 185 11.99 10.56 16.79
N LYS A 186 11.20 10.13 17.78
CA LYS A 186 11.69 9.25 18.86
C LYS A 186 12.10 7.85 18.37
N TYR A 187 11.59 7.43 17.21
CA TYR A 187 11.91 6.14 16.59
C TYR A 187 13.14 6.21 15.68
N ALA A 188 13.59 7.42 15.33
CA ALA A 188 14.79 7.59 14.52
C ALA A 188 16.03 7.15 15.29
N ARG A 189 17.08 6.77 14.57
CA ARG A 189 18.36 6.39 15.18
C ARG A 189 19.03 7.56 15.90
N GLN A 190 18.79 8.79 15.43
CA GLN A 190 19.23 10.02 16.06
C GLN A 190 18.03 10.96 16.28
N PRO A 191 17.28 10.78 17.39
CA PRO A 191 16.04 11.53 17.61
C PRO A 191 16.19 13.05 17.59
N SER A 192 17.26 13.59 18.18
CA SER A 192 17.52 15.03 18.25
C SER A 192 17.80 15.66 16.88
N ALA A 193 18.29 14.89 15.92
CA ALA A 193 18.58 15.33 14.56
C ALA A 193 17.45 15.00 13.57
N SER A 194 16.40 14.29 14.02
CA SER A 194 15.30 13.80 13.18
C SER A 194 13.99 14.50 13.53
N MET A 195 14.09 15.78 13.88
CA MET A 195 12.96 16.62 14.27
C MET A 195 12.03 16.94 13.11
N ASP A 196 12.24 16.42 11.90
CA ASP A 196 11.29 16.47 10.79
C ASP A 196 11.32 15.14 10.01
N THR A 197 10.59 15.10 8.90
CA THR A 197 10.52 13.90 8.05
C THR A 197 11.80 13.64 7.25
N HIS A 198 12.79 14.54 7.25
CA HIS A 198 14.00 14.46 6.45
C HIS A 198 15.13 13.69 7.14
N CYS A 199 14.82 12.53 7.75
CA CYS A 199 15.81 11.66 8.35
C CYS A 199 16.09 10.43 7.47
N LEU A 200 17.34 9.93 7.53
CA LEU A 200 17.76 8.77 6.74
C LEU A 200 16.92 7.52 7.01
N ASP A 201 16.42 7.37 8.24
CA ASP A 201 15.65 6.21 8.63
C ASP A 201 14.21 6.22 8.05
N ASN A 202 13.78 7.35 7.46
CA ASN A 202 12.49 7.57 6.78
C ASN A 202 12.60 7.48 5.24
N TYR A 203 13.70 6.92 4.71
CA TYR A 203 13.92 6.83 3.26
C TYR A 203 14.08 5.39 2.74
N LEU A 204 13.56 5.17 1.53
CA LEU A 204 13.76 3.95 0.75
C LEU A 204 14.28 4.28 -0.64
N ARG A 205 15.09 3.39 -1.21
CA ARG A 205 15.52 3.48 -2.61
C ARG A 205 14.53 2.70 -3.48
N LEU A 206 13.86 3.39 -4.39
CA LEU A 206 12.87 2.81 -5.31
C LEU A 206 13.21 3.18 -6.76
N ARG A 207 12.86 2.31 -7.70
CA ARG A 207 12.88 2.65 -9.13
C ARG A 207 11.81 3.72 -9.38
N LYS A 208 12.06 4.67 -10.28
CA LYS A 208 11.19 5.85 -10.47
C LYS A 208 9.70 5.54 -10.71
N ASP A 209 9.41 4.51 -11.51
CA ASP A 209 8.04 4.03 -11.73
C ASP A 209 7.40 3.45 -10.45
N VAL A 210 8.16 2.64 -9.70
CA VAL A 210 7.75 2.10 -8.41
C VAL A 210 7.53 3.21 -7.37
N HIS A 211 8.38 4.23 -7.36
CA HIS A 211 8.23 5.40 -6.48
C HIS A 211 6.92 6.15 -6.76
N THR A 212 6.57 6.32 -8.04
CA THR A 212 5.29 6.93 -8.43
C THR A 212 4.10 6.11 -7.89
N LEU A 213 4.17 4.78 -7.98
CA LEU A 213 3.13 3.88 -7.46
C LEU A 213 3.06 3.88 -5.92
N TRP A 214 4.22 4.01 -5.26
CA TRP A 214 4.34 4.15 -3.81
C TRP A 214 3.61 5.39 -3.34
N ASP A 215 3.90 6.56 -3.91
CA ASP A 215 3.28 7.85 -3.55
C ASP A 215 1.81 7.96 -3.89
N ALA A 216 1.34 7.18 -4.86
CA ALA A 216 -0.09 7.02 -5.14
C ALA A 216 -0.80 6.03 -4.20
N HIS A 217 -0.13 5.54 -3.15
CA HIS A 217 -0.68 4.59 -2.16
C HIS A 217 -1.23 3.29 -2.77
N ARG A 218 -0.74 2.88 -3.96
CA ARG A 218 -1.27 1.71 -4.68
C ARG A 218 -0.87 0.38 -4.05
N PHE A 219 0.18 0.38 -3.25
CA PHE A 219 0.62 -0.76 -2.45
C PHE A 219 1.28 -0.28 -1.15
N ALA A 220 1.43 -1.20 -0.20
CA ALA A 220 2.20 -1.00 1.02
C ALA A 220 3.16 -2.16 1.26
N PHE A 221 4.15 -1.95 2.12
CA PHE A 221 5.02 -3.02 2.62
C PHE A 221 4.48 -3.52 3.95
N VAL A 222 4.19 -4.82 4.02
CA VAL A 222 3.58 -5.46 5.19
C VAL A 222 4.30 -6.76 5.51
N PRO A 223 4.36 -7.17 6.78
CA PRO A 223 4.86 -8.48 7.15
C PRO A 223 3.83 -9.57 6.80
N LYS A 224 4.26 -10.62 6.09
CA LYS A 224 3.51 -11.87 5.87
C LYS A 224 4.47 -13.05 6.03
N GLN A 225 4.10 -14.07 6.82
CA GLN A 225 4.90 -15.30 6.97
C GLN A 225 6.39 -15.05 7.28
N GLY A 226 6.68 -14.02 8.09
CA GLY A 226 8.05 -13.65 8.42
C GLY A 226 8.86 -12.98 7.32
N ALA A 227 8.24 -12.47 6.26
CA ALA A 227 8.91 -11.67 5.25
C ALA A 227 8.23 -10.31 5.08
N TRP A 228 9.02 -9.29 4.74
CA TRP A 228 8.47 -8.04 4.20
C TRP A 228 8.07 -8.28 2.76
N VAL A 229 6.80 -8.08 2.45
CA VAL A 229 6.26 -8.25 1.11
C VAL A 229 5.51 -7.00 0.67
N THR A 230 5.32 -6.88 -0.63
CA THR A 230 4.42 -5.88 -1.20
C THR A 230 2.99 -6.37 -1.17
N HIS A 231 2.08 -5.57 -0.63
CA HIS A 231 0.65 -5.82 -0.67
C HIS A 231 -0.03 -4.72 -1.48
N VAL A 232 -0.57 -5.10 -2.64
CA VAL A 232 -1.30 -4.19 -3.54
C VAL A 232 -2.68 -3.92 -2.95
N LEU A 233 -3.03 -2.64 -2.81
CA LEU A 233 -4.22 -2.17 -2.09
C LEU A 233 -5.35 -1.74 -3.02
N GLU A 234 -5.06 -1.52 -4.30
CA GLU A 234 -6.03 -1.02 -5.26
C GLU A 234 -6.02 -1.85 -6.55
N VAL A 235 -7.22 -2.06 -7.07
CA VAL A 235 -7.45 -2.63 -8.40
C VAL A 235 -7.14 -1.55 -9.45
N GLY A 236 -6.18 -1.83 -10.33
CA GLY A 236 -5.87 -0.97 -11.47
C GLY A 236 -6.78 -1.20 -12.67
N VAL A 237 -6.61 -0.39 -13.72
CA VAL A 237 -7.20 -0.65 -15.05
C VAL A 237 -6.70 -1.98 -15.62
N THR A 238 -5.45 -2.31 -15.31
CA THR A 238 -4.84 -3.62 -15.56
C THR A 238 -4.46 -4.26 -14.23
N ASP A 239 -4.31 -5.58 -14.22
CA ASP A 239 -3.79 -6.37 -13.10
C ASP A 239 -2.25 -6.43 -13.08
N GLU A 240 -1.56 -5.66 -13.94
CA GLU A 240 -0.09 -5.70 -14.08
C GLU A 240 0.65 -5.44 -12.76
N LEU A 241 0.20 -4.46 -11.98
CA LEU A 241 0.77 -4.17 -10.66
C LEU A 241 0.62 -5.36 -9.71
N GLN A 242 -0.54 -6.01 -9.72
CA GLN A 242 -0.80 -7.20 -8.91
C GLN A 242 0.08 -8.36 -9.40
N ALA A 243 0.06 -8.65 -10.69
CA ALA A 243 0.77 -9.77 -11.28
C ALA A 243 2.30 -9.68 -11.07
N LEU A 244 2.85 -8.47 -11.13
CA LEU A 244 4.28 -8.25 -10.94
C LEU A 244 4.71 -8.15 -9.48
N TYR A 245 3.88 -7.57 -8.61
CA TYR A 245 4.34 -7.12 -7.29
C TYR A 245 3.51 -7.60 -6.09
N HIS A 246 2.30 -8.14 -6.25
CA HIS A 246 1.56 -8.64 -5.09
C HIS A 246 2.28 -9.84 -4.45
N ASN A 247 2.47 -9.80 -3.13
CA ASN A 247 3.28 -10.74 -2.35
C ASN A 247 4.74 -10.87 -2.79
N LEU A 248 5.27 -9.93 -3.58
CA LEU A 248 6.69 -9.94 -3.90
C LEU A 248 7.49 -9.61 -2.63
N GLN A 249 8.32 -10.55 -2.20
CA GLN A 249 9.25 -10.37 -1.10
C GLN A 249 10.29 -9.30 -1.45
N LEU A 250 10.52 -8.39 -0.51
CA LEU A 250 11.46 -7.29 -0.70
C LEU A 250 12.91 -7.77 -0.60
N GLN A 251 13.80 -7.02 -1.24
CA GLN A 251 15.21 -7.05 -0.85
C GLN A 251 15.34 -6.65 0.63
N PRO A 252 16.34 -7.17 1.36
CA PRO A 252 16.51 -6.84 2.76
C PRO A 252 16.43 -5.32 2.99
N LEU A 253 15.47 -4.92 3.82
CA LEU A 253 15.32 -3.54 4.22
C LEU A 253 16.50 -3.17 5.12
N GLN A 254 17.06 -1.98 4.91
CA GLN A 254 18.29 -1.54 5.55
C GLN A 254 18.10 -0.14 6.12
N GLY A 255 18.34 0.03 7.41
CA GLY A 255 18.36 1.34 8.06
C GLY A 255 17.00 2.05 8.17
N VAL A 256 15.90 1.39 7.85
CA VAL A 256 14.54 1.96 7.97
C VAL A 256 13.86 1.52 9.26
N ARG A 257 12.87 2.30 9.72
CA ARG A 257 12.07 1.97 10.91
C ARG A 257 10.76 1.28 10.56
N ARG A 258 10.44 0.20 11.27
CA ARG A 258 9.15 -0.51 11.20
C ARG A 258 7.98 0.43 11.49
N GLU A 259 8.18 1.38 12.40
CA GLU A 259 7.18 2.36 12.81
C GLU A 259 6.80 3.26 11.63
N TYR A 260 7.77 3.61 10.79
CA TYR A 260 7.52 4.41 9.60
C TYR A 260 6.82 3.60 8.52
N LEU A 261 7.20 2.33 8.31
CA LEU A 261 6.49 1.43 7.41
C LEU A 261 5.03 1.22 7.85
N PHE A 262 4.80 1.10 9.16
CA PHE A 262 3.46 0.98 9.73
C PHE A 262 2.65 2.27 9.50
N ALA A 263 3.25 3.43 9.77
CA ALA A 263 2.62 4.72 9.47
C ALA A 263 2.28 4.83 7.98
N ARG A 264 3.16 4.39 7.08
CA ARG A 264 2.88 4.37 5.64
C ARG A 264 1.73 3.44 5.27
N PHE A 265 1.62 2.28 5.91
CA PHE A 265 0.46 1.43 5.73
C PHE A 265 -0.83 2.13 6.21
N ALA A 266 -0.80 2.79 7.36
CA ALA A 266 -1.92 3.58 7.86
C ALA A 266 -2.31 4.74 6.93
N ILE A 267 -1.34 5.47 6.36
CA ILE A 267 -1.60 6.49 5.34
C ILE A 267 -2.38 5.88 4.18
N ALA A 268 -1.92 4.74 3.65
CA ALA A 268 -2.55 4.11 2.50
C ALA A 268 -3.99 3.62 2.79
N ILE A 269 -4.25 3.13 4.00
CA ILE A 269 -5.61 2.74 4.44
C ILE A 269 -6.52 3.96 4.63
N LEU A 270 -5.98 5.06 5.17
CA LEU A 270 -6.75 6.25 5.54
C LEU A 270 -6.87 7.30 4.42
N ASP A 271 -6.17 7.14 3.31
CA ASP A 271 -6.23 8.03 2.13
C ASP A 271 -7.65 8.09 1.53
N LYS A 272 -8.41 6.99 1.65
CA LYS A 272 -9.77 6.87 1.12
C LYS A 272 -10.75 6.66 2.28
N PRO A 273 -11.33 7.73 2.86
CA PRO A 273 -12.17 7.62 4.04
C PRO A 273 -13.59 7.16 3.68
N MET A 274 -13.72 5.90 3.27
CA MET A 274 -14.95 5.31 2.76
C MET A 274 -16.09 5.47 3.77
N PHE A 275 -15.86 5.02 5.01
CA PHE A 275 -16.84 5.13 6.09
C PHE A 275 -17.35 6.57 6.28
N ALA A 276 -16.48 7.57 6.34
CA ALA A 276 -16.92 8.95 6.54
C ALA A 276 -17.70 9.50 5.33
N ARG A 277 -17.39 9.05 4.10
CA ARG A 277 -18.01 9.55 2.85
C ARG A 277 -19.31 8.86 2.47
N GLN A 278 -19.59 7.69 3.05
CA GLN A 278 -20.76 6.91 2.70
C GLN A 278 -22.07 7.69 2.92
N PRO A 279 -23.03 7.61 1.97
CA PRO A 279 -24.36 8.18 2.17
C PRO A 279 -25.04 7.51 3.36
N GLY A 280 -25.92 8.24 4.03
CA GLY A 280 -26.64 7.71 5.17
C GLY A 280 -27.51 8.73 5.88
N LYS A 281 -28.37 8.24 6.77
CA LYS A 281 -29.23 9.04 7.65
C LYS A 281 -28.69 9.09 9.08
N GLY A 282 -27.94 8.07 9.52
CA GLY A 282 -27.42 7.97 10.88
C GLY A 282 -26.21 8.88 11.17
N PRO A 283 -25.97 9.26 12.44
CA PRO A 283 -24.72 9.89 12.85
C PRO A 283 -23.57 8.88 12.89
N ARG A 284 -22.38 9.31 12.46
CA ARG A 284 -21.13 8.56 12.47
C ARG A 284 -20.29 8.97 13.68
N ARG A 285 -19.84 7.99 14.47
CA ARG A 285 -18.88 8.17 15.56
C ARG A 285 -17.50 8.16 14.93
N LEU A 286 -16.84 9.31 14.95
CA LEU A 286 -15.53 9.49 14.34
C LEU A 286 -14.52 9.89 15.41
N VAL A 287 -13.31 9.36 15.29
CA VAL A 287 -12.17 9.83 16.08
C VAL A 287 -11.81 11.23 15.63
N TRP A 288 -11.60 12.12 16.59
CA TRP A 288 -11.27 13.51 16.32
C TRP A 288 -10.10 13.97 17.16
N VAL A 289 -9.10 14.53 16.49
CA VAL A 289 -7.95 15.16 17.12
C VAL A 289 -8.18 16.66 17.10
N GLU A 290 -8.25 17.28 18.27
CA GLU A 290 -8.26 18.74 18.38
C GLU A 290 -6.83 19.25 18.55
N THR A 291 -6.54 20.41 17.96
CA THR A 291 -5.22 21.05 18.07
C THR A 291 -4.89 21.31 19.54
N GLY A 292 -3.81 20.71 20.04
CA GLY A 292 -3.36 20.83 21.43
C GLY A 292 -3.97 19.83 22.41
N ALA A 293 -4.90 18.96 21.98
CA ALA A 293 -5.36 17.85 22.79
C ALA A 293 -4.34 16.70 22.79
N GLU A 294 -3.98 16.23 23.99
CA GLU A 294 -3.08 15.07 24.15
C GLU A 294 -3.73 13.77 23.66
N GLU A 295 -5.03 13.61 23.93
CA GLU A 295 -5.78 12.40 23.60
C GLU A 295 -6.86 12.66 22.53
N PRO A 296 -7.08 11.73 21.59
CA PRO A 296 -8.13 11.85 20.60
C PRO A 296 -9.52 11.71 21.25
N GLY A 297 -10.42 12.62 20.91
CA GLY A 297 -11.82 12.56 21.32
C GLY A 297 -12.69 11.79 20.31
N VAL A 298 -13.97 11.65 20.64
CA VAL A 298 -14.99 11.11 19.72
C VAL A 298 -15.99 12.21 19.38
N LYS A 299 -16.25 12.40 18.08
CA LYS A 299 -17.32 13.29 17.58
C LYS A 299 -18.36 12.50 16.82
N GLU A 300 -19.62 12.80 17.08
CA GLU A 300 -20.74 12.31 16.28
C GLU A 300 -21.09 13.33 15.20
N LEU A 301 -20.93 12.93 13.94
CA LEU A 301 -21.21 13.79 12.79
C LEU A 301 -22.28 13.15 11.91
N SER A 302 -23.24 13.95 11.46
CA SER A 302 -24.20 13.52 10.45
C SER A 302 -23.52 13.24 9.12
N ALA A 303 -24.14 12.41 8.27
CA ALA A 303 -23.61 12.14 6.92
C ALA A 303 -23.41 13.41 6.07
N GLN A 304 -24.24 14.44 6.25
CA GLN A 304 -24.09 15.73 5.57
C GLN A 304 -22.83 16.48 6.02
N GLN A 305 -22.56 16.51 7.34
CA GLN A 305 -21.34 17.10 7.89
C GLN A 305 -20.10 16.31 7.43
N CYS A 306 -20.14 14.98 7.48
CA CYS A 306 -19.03 14.17 6.98
C CYS A 306 -18.76 14.40 5.50
N ARG A 307 -19.81 14.53 4.66
CA ARG A 307 -19.64 14.87 3.24
C ARG A 307 -19.06 16.27 3.03
N ALA A 308 -19.39 17.25 3.88
CA ALA A 308 -18.82 18.59 3.80
C ALA A 308 -17.33 18.62 4.16
N ILE A 309 -16.91 17.81 5.14
CA ILE A 309 -15.54 17.78 5.66
C ILE A 309 -14.64 16.85 4.84
N PHE A 310 -15.15 15.67 4.47
CA PHE A 310 -14.37 14.61 3.85
C PHE A 310 -14.71 14.41 2.37
N GLY A 311 -15.75 15.03 1.83
CA GLY A 311 -16.20 14.81 0.45
C GLY A 311 -15.25 15.36 -0.63
N PRO A 312 -15.50 15.03 -1.91
CA PRO A 312 -14.72 15.55 -3.03
C PRO A 312 -14.77 17.07 -3.08
N GLY A 313 -13.62 17.73 -3.02
CA GLY A 313 -13.53 19.20 -3.03
C GLY A 313 -13.72 19.87 -1.66
N ALA A 314 -13.77 19.10 -0.57
CA ALA A 314 -13.63 19.66 0.77
C ALA A 314 -12.30 20.43 0.85
N ARG A 315 -12.39 21.69 1.26
CA ARG A 315 -11.21 22.53 1.48
C ARG A 315 -10.54 22.02 2.75
N THR A 316 -9.50 21.21 2.60
CA THR A 316 -8.54 21.02 3.68
C THR A 316 -8.08 22.41 4.13
N LYS A 317 -8.25 22.73 5.42
CA LYS A 317 -7.77 23.99 6.00
C LYS A 317 -6.23 24.05 6.06
N SER A 318 -5.58 22.98 5.61
CA SER A 318 -4.15 22.74 5.47
C SER A 318 -3.76 22.76 3.98
N SER A 319 -3.93 23.91 3.32
CA SER A 319 -3.05 24.25 2.20
C SER A 319 -2.94 25.78 2.13
N SER A 320 -1.85 26.30 2.67
CA SER A 320 -1.35 27.63 2.35
C SER A 320 -1.21 27.74 0.84
N ARG A 321 -2.18 28.37 0.18
CA ARG A 321 -1.94 28.99 -1.12
C ARG A 321 -1.09 30.22 -0.83
N SER A 322 0.22 30.09 -0.92
CA SER A 322 1.06 31.24 -1.30
C SER A 322 0.52 31.71 -2.65
N PRO A 323 -0.07 32.92 -2.75
CA PRO A 323 -0.36 33.47 -4.05
C PRO A 323 0.99 33.87 -4.63
N ASN A 324 1.54 33.04 -5.53
CA ASN A 324 2.56 33.52 -6.45
C ASN A 324 1.92 34.62 -7.30
N LYS A 325 1.93 35.85 -6.78
CA LYS A 325 1.81 37.06 -7.58
C LYS A 325 3.12 37.20 -8.35
N SER A 326 3.20 36.61 -9.53
CA SER A 326 4.17 37.06 -10.52
C SER A 326 3.82 38.52 -10.87
N PRO A 327 4.71 39.51 -10.65
CA PRO A 327 4.43 40.89 -10.99
C PRO A 327 4.86 41.10 -12.45
N SER A 328 3.92 41.04 -13.39
CA SER A 328 4.13 41.63 -14.70
C SER A 328 2.80 42.05 -15.32
N LYS A 329 2.34 43.22 -14.90
CA LYS A 329 1.57 44.12 -15.75
C LYS A 329 2.03 45.54 -15.44
N ARG A 330 2.67 46.14 -16.44
CA ARG A 330 3.00 47.56 -16.51
C ARG A 330 1.73 48.37 -16.23
N THR A 331 1.78 49.20 -15.20
CA THR A 331 0.90 50.36 -15.04
C THR A 331 1.80 51.57 -14.91
N ARG A 332 1.68 52.49 -15.86
CA ARG A 332 2.29 53.83 -15.80
C ARG A 332 1.45 54.68 -14.84
N THR A 333 2.09 55.38 -13.90
CA THR A 333 1.84 56.79 -13.56
C THR A 333 2.85 57.30 -12.52
N ASP A 334 3.11 58.59 -12.61
CA ASP A 334 4.16 59.43 -12.01
C ASP A 334 4.09 59.62 -10.48
N GLY A 335 5.22 60.06 -9.89
CA GLY A 335 5.21 60.91 -8.69
C GLY A 335 6.08 60.46 -7.52
N ASP A 336 7.35 60.87 -7.54
CA ASP A 336 8.20 61.46 -6.48
C ASP A 336 8.35 60.88 -5.04
N GLU A 337 9.62 60.98 -4.62
CA GLU A 337 10.22 61.14 -3.28
C GLU A 337 10.63 59.92 -2.43
N GLU A 338 11.96 59.72 -2.45
CA GLU A 338 12.92 59.49 -1.34
C GLU A 338 12.46 58.75 -0.06
N ASP A 339 13.04 57.58 0.21
CA ASP A 339 13.79 57.33 1.45
C ASP A 339 14.74 56.14 1.27
N GLY A 340 15.95 56.27 1.81
CA GLY A 340 17.05 55.32 1.64
C GLY A 340 17.18 54.32 2.78
N CYS A 341 17.79 53.18 2.50
CA CYS A 341 18.73 52.50 3.42
C CYS A 341 19.52 51.42 2.66
N GLU A 342 20.84 51.57 2.71
CA GLU A 342 21.89 50.67 2.24
C GLU A 342 22.14 49.50 3.20
N CYS A 343 23.04 48.61 2.75
CA CYS A 343 23.74 47.48 3.39
C CYS A 343 22.97 46.13 3.50
N ASP A 344 23.53 44.97 3.15
CA ASP A 344 24.95 44.59 3.08
C ASP A 344 25.14 43.40 2.11
N ASP A 345 26.27 43.42 1.40
CA ASP A 345 26.76 42.41 0.46
C ASP A 345 27.28 41.17 1.22
N SER A 346 26.99 39.97 0.71
CA SER A 346 27.81 38.79 0.96
C SER A 346 27.64 37.74 -0.14
N GLU A 347 28.31 38.00 -1.26
CA GLU A 347 28.91 36.97 -2.13
C GLU A 347 30.17 36.42 -1.37
N ASP A 348 30.68 35.20 -1.42
CA ASP A 348 30.70 34.09 -2.38
C ASP A 348 31.19 32.82 -1.66
N GLU A 349 30.98 31.63 -2.24
CA GLU A 349 32.03 30.67 -2.67
C GLU A 349 31.49 29.22 -2.90
N PRO A 350 32.10 28.43 -3.81
CA PRO A 350 31.40 27.65 -4.82
C PRO A 350 31.70 26.14 -4.77
N TRP A 351 30.78 25.34 -5.32
CA TRP A 351 30.94 23.88 -5.43
C TRP A 351 31.34 23.44 -6.84
N PHE A 352 32.52 22.82 -6.91
CA PHE A 352 33.00 21.78 -7.83
C PHE A 352 32.59 21.79 -9.31
N GLU A 353 33.58 22.14 -10.13
CA GLU A 353 33.67 22.01 -11.58
C GLU A 353 34.08 20.58 -11.97
N ALA A 354 33.29 19.91 -12.81
CA ALA A 354 33.70 18.72 -13.55
C ALA A 354 33.08 18.71 -14.96
N GLY A 355 33.81 19.35 -15.87
CA GLY A 355 33.93 19.11 -17.31
C GLY A 355 32.74 18.55 -18.09
N VAL A 356 32.12 19.40 -18.92
CA VAL A 356 31.54 18.98 -20.20
C VAL A 356 31.94 19.97 -21.29
N LEU A 357 32.42 19.39 -22.39
CA LEU A 357 32.93 20.01 -23.60
C LEU A 357 31.95 21.03 -24.23
N VAL A 358 32.51 22.17 -24.60
CA VAL A 358 31.91 23.19 -25.47
C VAL A 358 31.83 22.64 -26.91
N CYS A 359 30.65 22.69 -27.51
CA CYS A 359 30.49 22.63 -28.96
C CYS A 359 29.75 23.89 -29.43
N ASP A 360 30.48 24.77 -30.11
CA ASP A 360 29.98 25.89 -30.88
C ASP A 360 29.19 25.40 -32.10
N CYS A 361 27.95 25.87 -32.28
CA CYS A 361 27.24 25.86 -33.55
C CYS A 361 26.29 27.08 -33.66
N ALA A 362 26.65 27.94 -34.61
CA ALA A 362 26.02 29.11 -35.21
C ALA A 362 24.48 29.32 -35.13
N GLU A 363 24.13 30.61 -35.03
CA GLU A 363 22.84 31.24 -35.32
C GLU A 363 22.36 30.95 -36.76
N GLU A 364 21.05 30.74 -36.96
CA GLU A 364 20.17 31.55 -37.82
C GLU A 364 18.81 30.85 -38.10
N ASP A 365 17.75 31.68 -38.03
CA ASP A 365 16.42 31.61 -38.68
C ASP A 365 15.37 30.55 -38.28
N GLU A 366 14.50 30.94 -37.34
CA GLU A 366 13.15 30.39 -37.13
C GLU A 366 12.12 31.02 -38.10
N PRO A 367 11.23 30.22 -38.73
CA PRO A 367 9.97 30.72 -39.25
C PRO A 367 8.81 30.54 -38.26
N GLU A 368 8.07 31.64 -38.05
CA GLU A 368 6.85 31.77 -37.24
C GLU A 368 5.81 30.66 -37.51
N ARG A 369 5.27 30.04 -36.44
CA ARG A 369 4.02 29.27 -36.50
C ARG A 369 3.03 29.67 -35.41
N GLY A 370 1.81 29.95 -35.86
CA GLY A 370 0.75 30.59 -35.10
C GLY A 370 0.03 29.71 -34.07
N ARG A 371 -0.76 30.41 -33.25
CA ARG A 371 -1.66 29.92 -32.17
C ARG A 371 -2.55 28.73 -32.57
N SER A 372 -2.49 27.66 -31.78
CA SER A 372 -3.49 26.59 -31.76
C SER A 372 -4.66 26.92 -30.82
N ARG A 373 -5.87 26.55 -31.26
CA ARG A 373 -7.18 26.84 -30.65
C ARG A 373 -7.46 25.97 -29.41
N LYS A 374 -8.25 26.54 -28.48
CA LYS A 374 -8.90 25.90 -27.31
C LYS A 374 -9.35 24.45 -27.60
N ARG A 375 -8.81 23.47 -26.88
CA ARG A 375 -9.44 22.15 -26.72
C ARG A 375 -10.59 22.26 -25.73
N ARG A 376 -11.78 21.81 -26.16
CA ARG A 376 -12.94 21.55 -25.29
C ARG A 376 -12.59 20.41 -24.33
N ARG A 377 -12.99 20.58 -23.06
CA ARG A 377 -12.95 19.56 -22.02
C ARG A 377 -14.02 18.52 -22.38
N CYS A 378 -13.63 17.27 -22.61
CA CYS A 378 -14.56 16.14 -22.65
C CYS A 378 -14.82 15.72 -21.21
N ASP A 379 -15.95 16.14 -20.67
CA ASP A 379 -16.60 15.47 -19.55
C ASP A 379 -17.23 14.20 -20.10
N THR A 380 -16.78 13.01 -19.67
CA THR A 380 -17.54 11.74 -19.66
C THR A 380 -16.65 10.58 -19.22
N VAL A 381 -16.49 10.42 -17.90
CA VAL A 381 -16.02 9.16 -17.28
C VAL A 381 -17.11 8.54 -16.38
N GLU A 382 -18.07 9.34 -15.91
CA GLU A 382 -19.17 8.86 -15.05
C GLU A 382 -20.31 8.17 -15.82
N GLN A 383 -20.44 8.34 -17.14
CA GLN A 383 -21.55 7.74 -17.91
C GLN A 383 -21.30 6.30 -18.36
N LEU A 384 -20.04 5.87 -18.53
CA LEU A 384 -19.74 4.50 -18.97
C LEU A 384 -19.92 3.46 -17.86
N HIS A 385 -19.87 3.87 -16.59
CA HIS A 385 -20.11 2.98 -15.44
C HIS A 385 -21.60 2.68 -15.20
N ALA A 386 -22.52 3.55 -15.63
CA ALA A 386 -23.95 3.38 -15.38
C ALA A 386 -24.66 2.45 -16.37
N GLU A 387 -24.08 2.25 -17.57
CA GLU A 387 -24.68 1.44 -18.64
C GLU A 387 -24.28 -0.04 -18.58
N ALA A 388 -23.13 -0.36 -17.97
CA ALA A 388 -22.68 -1.75 -17.81
C ALA A 388 -23.45 -2.55 -16.74
N LEU A 389 -24.22 -1.88 -15.88
CA LEU A 389 -25.01 -2.50 -14.79
C LEU A 389 -26.50 -2.65 -15.10
N ARG A 390 -26.96 -2.34 -16.32
CA ARG A 390 -28.40 -2.31 -16.65
C ARG A 390 -28.89 -3.32 -17.70
N THR A 391 -28.08 -4.27 -18.15
CA THR A 391 -28.55 -5.25 -19.14
C THR A 391 -28.38 -6.70 -18.68
N HIS A 392 -29.51 -7.42 -18.72
CA HIS A 392 -29.74 -8.86 -18.60
C HIS A 392 -29.80 -9.53 -17.21
N ILE A 393 -31.03 -9.55 -16.66
CA ILE A 393 -31.56 -10.70 -15.92
C ILE A 393 -32.77 -11.22 -16.71
N PRO A 394 -32.77 -12.44 -17.26
CA PRO A 394 -34.01 -13.12 -17.59
C PRO A 394 -34.47 -13.92 -16.37
N SER A 395 -35.62 -13.51 -15.85
CA SER A 395 -36.51 -14.29 -15.00
C SER A 395 -36.92 -15.58 -15.71
N LEU A 396 -36.82 -16.73 -15.04
CA LEU A 396 -37.61 -17.90 -15.36
C LEU A 396 -38.10 -18.56 -14.08
N SER A 397 -39.42 -18.54 -13.91
CA SER A 397 -40.18 -19.37 -12.98
C SER A 397 -40.98 -20.40 -13.79
N HIS A 398 -41.01 -21.63 -13.26
CA HIS A 398 -41.96 -22.73 -13.47
C HIS A 398 -42.46 -23.07 -14.88
N SER A 399 -42.20 -24.33 -15.30
CA SER A 399 -43.28 -25.28 -15.62
C SER A 399 -42.78 -26.73 -15.71
N VAL A 400 -43.52 -27.60 -15.03
CA VAL A 400 -43.49 -29.06 -15.08
C VAL A 400 -43.96 -29.55 -16.45
N LEU A 401 -43.33 -30.58 -17.03
CA LEU A 401 -44.01 -31.63 -17.79
C LEU A 401 -43.12 -32.88 -17.96
N SER A 402 -43.78 -34.03 -17.83
CA SER A 402 -43.30 -35.43 -17.85
C SER A 402 -43.03 -35.94 -19.27
N LEU A 403 -42.13 -36.95 -19.40
CA LEU A 403 -42.28 -38.26 -20.09
C LEU A 403 -40.88 -38.92 -20.23
N ARG A 404 -40.63 -40.08 -19.59
CA ARG A 404 -40.58 -41.47 -20.15
C ARG A 404 -39.61 -41.66 -21.31
N ASP A 405 -38.90 -42.76 -21.52
CA ASP A 405 -38.47 -43.99 -20.84
C ASP A 405 -37.38 -44.47 -21.82
N ASP A 406 -36.23 -44.99 -21.38
CA ASP A 406 -35.60 -46.08 -22.12
C ASP A 406 -34.63 -46.88 -21.25
N GLU A 407 -34.75 -48.20 -21.40
CA GLU A 407 -34.18 -49.27 -20.60
C GLU A 407 -32.75 -49.67 -21.02
N SER A 408 -31.88 -49.86 -20.01
CA SER A 408 -31.05 -51.07 -19.75
C SER A 408 -30.02 -51.60 -20.79
N PRO A 409 -29.09 -52.53 -20.44
CA PRO A 409 -28.69 -53.06 -19.12
C PRO A 409 -27.17 -53.10 -18.82
N LEU A 410 -26.85 -53.27 -17.53
CA LEU A 410 -25.55 -53.74 -16.99
C LEU A 410 -25.25 -55.21 -17.36
N PRO A 411 -24.02 -55.68 -17.12
CA PRO A 411 -23.92 -56.82 -16.19
C PRO A 411 -22.75 -56.80 -15.19
N ASN A 412 -23.12 -57.20 -13.97
CA ASN A 412 -22.45 -58.11 -13.03
C ASN A 412 -21.10 -57.76 -12.37
N GLN A 413 -21.21 -57.48 -11.06
CA GLN A 413 -20.24 -57.88 -10.03
C GLN A 413 -20.26 -59.40 -9.78
N PRO A 414 -19.26 -59.91 -9.07
CA PRO A 414 -19.53 -60.81 -7.95
C PRO A 414 -18.87 -60.36 -6.63
N THR A 415 -19.62 -60.62 -5.57
CA THR A 415 -19.38 -60.35 -4.15
C THR A 415 -18.65 -61.48 -3.43
N THR A 416 -17.72 -61.16 -2.52
CA THR A 416 -17.30 -61.91 -1.32
C THR A 416 -16.72 -60.86 -0.34
N GLY A 417 -17.03 -60.70 0.95
CA GLY A 417 -17.57 -61.57 1.99
C GLY A 417 -16.49 -61.88 3.05
N SER A 418 -16.38 -61.09 4.14
CA SER A 418 -15.85 -61.43 5.50
C SER A 418 -15.65 -60.13 6.31
N LYS A 419 -16.40 -59.78 7.37
CA LYS A 419 -16.31 -60.21 8.79
C LYS A 419 -14.89 -60.23 9.39
N TYR A 420 -14.63 -59.32 10.35
CA TYR A 420 -13.77 -59.38 11.56
C TYR A 420 -13.96 -58.01 12.27
N GLN A 421 -14.74 -57.81 13.34
CA GLN A 421 -14.68 -58.31 14.73
C GLN A 421 -13.54 -57.68 15.56
N GLU A 422 -13.92 -56.83 16.52
CA GLU A 422 -13.11 -56.23 17.58
C GLU A 422 -12.38 -57.27 18.45
N PRO A 423 -11.43 -56.81 19.28
CA PRO A 423 -11.52 -57.20 20.68
C PRO A 423 -11.40 -56.02 21.66
N ASP A 424 -12.24 -56.15 22.69
CA ASP A 424 -12.25 -55.52 24.00
C ASP A 424 -10.99 -55.76 24.86
N GLY A 425 -10.80 -54.85 25.83
CA GLY A 425 -10.25 -55.12 27.18
C GLY A 425 -8.73 -54.94 27.35
N GLU A 426 -8.18 -54.38 28.43
CA GLU A 426 -8.70 -54.00 29.75
C GLU A 426 -7.69 -53.10 30.48
N ARG A 427 -8.25 -52.15 31.24
CA ARG A 427 -7.89 -51.63 32.58
C ARG A 427 -6.52 -51.95 33.22
N GLN A 428 -5.91 -50.90 33.77
CA GLN A 428 -5.49 -50.72 35.17
C GLN A 428 -5.26 -49.20 35.40
N LYS A 429 -6.02 -48.45 36.22
CA LYS A 429 -5.95 -48.27 37.70
C LYS A 429 -4.51 -48.29 38.23
N ALA A 430 -4.00 -47.41 39.08
CA ALA A 430 -4.45 -46.21 39.81
C ALA A 430 -3.19 -45.70 40.55
N MET A 431 -3.09 -44.42 40.90
CA MET A 431 -2.79 -44.01 42.29
C MET A 431 -2.77 -42.50 42.43
N SER A 432 -3.52 -42.08 43.43
CA SER A 432 -3.69 -40.74 43.98
C SER A 432 -2.85 -40.61 45.27
N ALA A 433 -2.31 -39.43 45.55
CA ALA A 433 -2.14 -38.81 46.88
C ALA A 433 -1.51 -37.41 46.67
N SER A 434 -2.20 -36.29 46.89
CA SER A 434 -2.66 -35.64 48.14
C SER A 434 -1.57 -35.00 49.02
N ILE A 435 -1.69 -33.66 49.15
CA ILE A 435 -1.61 -32.83 50.39
C ILE A 435 -0.19 -32.70 51.01
N ALA A 436 0.41 -31.54 51.31
CA ALA A 436 -0.06 -30.37 52.08
C ALA A 436 0.92 -29.16 51.97
N PRO A 437 0.63 -28.01 52.62
CA PRO A 437 1.22 -26.68 52.37
C PRO A 437 2.21 -26.18 53.46
N GLY A 438 2.86 -25.04 53.18
CA GLY A 438 3.30 -24.07 54.21
C GLY A 438 4.75 -23.58 54.06
N HIS A 439 4.96 -22.28 53.86
CA HIS A 439 5.45 -21.36 54.90
C HIS A 439 5.71 -19.94 54.35
N MET A 440 5.19 -18.95 55.09
CA MET A 440 5.56 -17.53 55.06
C MET A 440 6.90 -17.28 55.79
N VAL A 441 7.38 -16.02 55.65
CA VAL A 441 8.11 -15.14 56.62
C VAL A 441 9.56 -14.77 56.17
N PRO A 442 10.09 -13.54 56.38
CA PRO A 442 9.54 -12.18 56.16
C PRO A 442 10.58 -11.20 55.54
N GLU A 443 10.25 -9.91 55.60
CA GLU A 443 11.06 -8.71 55.36
C GLU A 443 12.48 -8.68 55.95
N SER A 444 13.37 -8.02 55.21
CA SER A 444 14.35 -7.05 55.68
C SER A 444 14.75 -6.11 54.56
#